data_AF-A0ABD5W250-F1
#
_entry.id   AF-A0ABD5W250-F1
#
_cell.length_a   1.000
_cell.length_b   1.000
_cell.length_c   1.000
_cell.angle_alpha   90.00
_cell.angle_beta   90.00
_cell.angle_gamma   90.00
#
_symmetry.space_group_name_H-M   'P 1'
#
loop_
_entity.id
_entity.type
_entity.pdbx_description
1 polymer ?
#
loop_
_entity_poly.entity_id
_entity_poly.type
_entity_poly.pdbx_seq_one_letter_code
_entity_poly.pdbx_strand_id
1 'polypeptide(L)'
;MLEAHERGLIDSGVRHLSARDAAEAFVGSVIFASPLLVEDGIFDIGDYLFEVTFAGAPVFLIANTLFVVLMTYALLGWTGQNRDETAILFGVVPARLVMTLGVSFLVAAVLMTVWGRVGGWESPLEALARINVIWTVGSLGAALGDILADDDTQEIASHHTATTGRAVGPERPEAIQRLTDGALVDALQREFDDLGSAFGDRQEVERLREQTVDAALDDGFGDRIQKYTSRDVAEAFVGSIFFAIPFLVEDGVFDVAEFFLSFQVGSFPVFFFVNTVFVLAMILALVYWAGPQDVQINRPILGFIPRRVVGIALVSFLTAGALMTMWGRVEWSEPVVALARISVVWTVASFGASLGDILPGESSGDDINDDLVALGNQDDHGE
;
A
#
# COMPACT_ATOMS: atom_id res chain seq x y z
N MET A 1 8.59 -38.18 -3.17
CA MET A 1 9.00 -36.81 -2.79
C MET A 1 10.27 -36.38 -3.50
N LEU A 2 11.36 -37.17 -3.51
CA LEU A 2 12.57 -36.84 -4.31
C LEU A 2 12.28 -36.67 -5.82
N GLU A 3 11.44 -37.53 -6.38
CA GLU A 3 11.12 -37.54 -7.82
C GLU A 3 10.19 -36.40 -8.28
N ALA A 4 9.54 -35.71 -7.33
CA ALA A 4 8.76 -34.49 -7.60
C ALA A 4 9.63 -33.23 -7.60
N HIS A 5 10.76 -33.25 -6.88
CA HIS A 5 11.74 -32.16 -6.82
C HIS A 5 12.62 -32.13 -8.09
N GLU A 6 12.99 -33.28 -8.64
CA GLU A 6 13.73 -33.36 -9.92
C GLU A 6 12.93 -32.93 -11.16
N ARG A 7 11.59 -32.89 -11.06
CA ARG A 7 10.68 -32.56 -12.17
C ARG A 7 10.17 -31.12 -12.17
N GLY A 8 10.66 -30.25 -11.26
CA GLY A 8 10.31 -28.83 -11.23
C GLY A 8 8.86 -28.52 -10.87
N LEU A 9 8.13 -29.46 -10.26
CA LEU A 9 6.70 -29.32 -9.93
C LEU A 9 6.45 -28.78 -8.51
N ILE A 10 7.51 -28.61 -7.72
CA ILE A 10 7.48 -27.90 -6.44
C ILE A 10 8.69 -26.97 -6.46
N ASP A 11 8.50 -25.79 -7.03
CA ASP A 11 9.41 -24.67 -6.81
C ASP A 11 9.05 -24.06 -5.46
N SER A 12 9.52 -24.68 -4.37
CA SER A 12 9.66 -23.95 -3.11
C SER A 12 10.89 -23.06 -3.28
N GLY A 13 10.72 -22.02 -4.10
CA GLY A 13 11.78 -21.11 -4.54
C GLY A 13 12.32 -20.35 -3.34
N VAL A 14 13.34 -20.91 -2.70
CA VAL A 14 14.09 -20.22 -1.67
C VAL A 14 14.80 -19.04 -2.36
N ARG A 15 14.32 -17.83 -2.09
CA ARG A 15 14.90 -16.61 -2.64
C ARG A 15 16.29 -16.36 -2.05
N HIS A 16 17.30 -16.42 -2.90
CA HIS A 16 18.64 -15.96 -2.57
C HIS A 16 18.73 -14.46 -2.87
N LEU A 17 19.25 -13.67 -1.92
CA LEU A 17 19.51 -12.23 -2.09
C LEU A 17 20.33 -12.01 -3.35
N SER A 18 19.76 -11.30 -4.32
CA SER A 18 20.37 -11.11 -5.63
C SER A 18 20.84 -9.67 -5.82
N ALA A 19 21.75 -9.45 -6.77
CA ALA A 19 22.18 -8.09 -7.13
C ALA A 19 21.04 -7.25 -7.73
N ARG A 20 19.95 -7.89 -8.16
CA ARG A 20 18.76 -7.25 -8.72
C ARG A 20 17.93 -6.58 -7.62
N ASP A 21 17.74 -7.25 -6.48
CA ASP A 21 16.99 -6.71 -5.33
C ASP A 21 17.62 -5.40 -4.82
N ALA A 22 18.96 -5.34 -4.82
CA ALA A 22 19.69 -4.12 -4.46
C ALA A 22 19.50 -2.99 -5.48
N ALA A 23 19.34 -3.31 -6.76
CA ALA A 23 19.05 -2.33 -7.81
C ALA A 23 17.62 -1.80 -7.72
N GLU A 24 16.65 -2.65 -7.36
CA GLU A 24 15.25 -2.27 -7.17
C GLU A 24 15.10 -1.35 -5.95
N ALA A 25 15.71 -1.71 -4.82
CA ALA A 25 15.80 -0.85 -3.64
C ALA A 25 16.48 0.49 -3.95
N PHE A 26 17.52 0.48 -4.78
CA PHE A 26 18.18 1.71 -5.24
C PHE A 26 17.24 2.61 -6.05
N VAL A 27 16.57 2.06 -7.07
CA VAL A 27 15.66 2.82 -7.95
C VAL A 27 14.50 3.42 -7.15
N GLY A 28 13.85 2.60 -6.30
CA GLY A 28 12.77 3.06 -5.44
C GLY A 28 13.21 4.16 -4.48
N SER A 29 14.40 4.04 -3.87
CA SER A 29 14.96 5.07 -3.00
C SER A 29 15.20 6.38 -3.72
N VAL A 30 15.81 6.34 -4.91
CA VAL A 30 16.12 7.55 -5.68
C VAL A 30 14.85 8.27 -6.13
N ILE A 31 13.85 7.54 -6.65
CA ILE A 31 12.60 8.13 -7.14
C ILE A 31 11.90 8.93 -6.04
N PHE A 32 11.82 8.38 -4.83
CA PHE A 32 11.10 8.99 -3.73
C PHE A 32 11.93 10.01 -2.92
N ALA A 33 13.26 9.85 -2.85
CA ALA A 33 14.13 10.81 -2.18
C ALA A 33 14.42 12.06 -3.03
N SER A 34 14.39 11.93 -4.36
CA SER A 34 14.81 13.00 -5.27
C SER A 34 13.99 14.30 -5.20
N PRO A 35 12.65 14.29 -5.06
CA PRO A 35 11.88 15.53 -4.97
C PRO A 35 12.24 16.30 -3.69
N LEU A 36 12.55 15.57 -2.61
CA LEU A 36 12.85 16.18 -1.32
C LEU A 36 14.21 16.86 -1.32
N LEU A 37 15.20 16.32 -2.03
CA LEU A 37 16.54 16.90 -2.12
C LEU A 37 16.59 18.35 -2.63
N VAL A 38 15.51 18.83 -3.26
CA VAL A 38 15.43 20.18 -3.82
C VAL A 38 14.94 21.20 -2.79
N GLU A 39 14.26 20.78 -1.73
CA GLU A 39 13.51 21.66 -0.82
C GLU A 39 14.21 21.90 0.52
N ASP A 40 13.92 23.04 1.15
CA ASP A 40 14.62 23.50 2.37
C ASP A 40 14.05 22.89 3.66
N GLY A 41 12.79 22.42 3.68
CA GLY A 41 12.14 21.89 4.88
C GLY A 41 12.87 20.71 5.54
N ILE A 42 13.71 19.97 4.80
CA ILE A 42 14.55 18.89 5.36
C ILE A 42 15.50 19.40 6.45
N PHE A 43 16.02 20.61 6.29
CA PHE A 43 16.96 21.19 7.24
C PHE A 43 16.28 21.48 8.57
N ASP A 44 15.13 22.13 8.52
CA ASP A 44 14.31 22.44 9.71
C ASP A 44 13.92 21.16 10.46
N ILE A 45 13.51 20.12 9.74
CA ILE A 45 13.17 18.83 10.33
C ILE A 45 14.42 18.18 10.95
N GLY A 46 15.54 18.15 10.22
CA GLY A 46 16.78 17.55 10.69
C GLY A 46 17.30 18.18 11.99
N ASP A 47 17.24 19.51 12.06
CA ASP A 47 17.63 20.28 13.24
C ASP A 47 16.66 19.99 14.41
N TYR A 48 15.33 19.97 14.16
CA TYR A 48 14.32 19.59 15.16
C TYR A 48 14.54 18.19 15.74
N LEU A 49 14.78 17.19 14.88
CA LEU A 49 14.99 15.80 15.31
C LEU A 49 16.22 15.66 16.22
N PHE A 50 17.23 16.50 16.01
CA PHE A 50 18.48 16.50 16.77
C PHE A 50 18.38 17.31 18.07
N GLU A 51 17.81 18.51 18.04
CA GLU A 51 17.79 19.44 19.18
C GLU A 51 16.92 18.95 20.34
N VAL A 52 15.82 18.24 20.04
CA VAL A 52 14.89 17.77 21.07
C VAL A 52 15.45 16.53 21.75
N THR A 53 16.08 16.75 22.91
CA THR A 53 16.71 15.70 23.71
C THR A 53 15.99 15.43 25.03
N PHE A 54 15.90 14.16 25.41
CA PHE A 54 15.46 13.74 26.74
C PHE A 54 16.57 12.88 27.35
N ALA A 55 17.02 13.24 28.56
CA ALA A 55 18.18 12.61 29.21
C ALA A 55 19.45 12.55 28.33
N GLY A 56 19.62 13.53 27.43
CA GLY A 56 20.75 13.60 26.50
C GLY A 56 20.63 12.73 25.24
N ALA A 57 19.52 12.01 25.06
CA ALA A 57 19.24 11.24 23.84
C ALA A 57 18.27 12.01 22.92
N PRO A 58 18.53 12.09 21.60
CA PRO A 58 17.64 12.76 20.64
C PRO A 58 16.40 11.90 20.38
N VAL A 59 15.32 12.18 21.11
CA VAL A 59 14.15 11.29 21.16
C VAL A 59 13.48 11.17 19.81
N PHE A 60 13.30 12.29 19.10
CA PHE A 60 12.63 12.27 17.80
C PHE A 60 13.49 11.66 16.71
N LEU A 61 14.82 11.83 16.74
CA LEU A 61 15.71 11.10 15.83
C LEU A 61 15.63 9.58 16.02
N ILE A 62 15.58 9.12 17.28
CA ILE A 62 15.42 7.69 17.61
C ILE A 62 14.04 7.21 17.16
N ALA A 63 12.98 7.98 17.46
CA ALA A 63 11.61 7.66 17.07
C ALA A 63 11.47 7.59 15.54
N ASN A 64 12.06 8.52 14.79
CA ASN A 64 12.05 8.51 13.34
C ASN A 64 12.82 7.30 12.80
N THR A 65 13.98 6.99 13.36
CA THR A 65 14.74 5.79 12.98
C THR A 65 13.95 4.50 13.22
N LEU A 66 13.29 4.39 14.37
CA LEU A 66 12.42 3.25 14.67
C LEU A 66 11.23 3.18 13.72
N PHE A 67 10.60 4.33 13.44
CA PHE A 67 9.51 4.45 12.48
C PHE A 67 9.94 3.94 11.10
N VAL A 68 11.11 4.37 10.60
CA VAL A 68 11.67 3.91 9.32
C VAL A 68 11.83 2.40 9.29
N VAL A 69 12.45 1.83 10.32
CA VAL A 69 12.69 0.38 10.40
C VAL A 69 11.38 -0.40 10.47
N LEU A 70 10.46 0.02 11.35
CA LEU A 70 9.18 -0.65 11.54
C LEU A 70 8.29 -0.54 10.31
N MET A 71 8.22 0.62 9.67
CA MET A 71 7.44 0.82 8.45
C MET A 71 8.01 0.04 7.28
N THR A 72 9.33 0.08 7.07
CA THR A 72 9.98 -0.72 6.01
C THR A 72 9.73 -2.21 6.24
N TYR A 73 9.82 -2.67 7.50
CA TYR A 73 9.49 -4.05 7.85
C TYR A 73 8.01 -4.39 7.61
N ALA A 74 7.11 -3.50 8.02
CA ALA A 74 5.67 -3.67 7.82
C ALA A 74 5.33 -3.75 6.33
N LEU A 75 5.93 -2.90 5.49
CA LEU A 75 5.73 -2.90 4.05
C LEU A 75 6.19 -4.20 3.39
N LEU A 76 7.38 -4.67 3.75
CA LEU A 76 7.90 -5.95 3.26
C LEU A 76 7.13 -7.15 3.81
N GLY A 77 6.54 -7.04 5.00
CA GLY A 77 5.71 -8.08 5.62
C GLY A 77 4.26 -8.10 5.10
N TRP A 78 3.71 -6.93 4.77
CA TRP A 78 2.32 -6.73 4.33
C TRP A 78 2.04 -7.36 2.97
N THR A 79 3.04 -7.44 2.08
CA THR A 79 2.91 -8.12 0.78
C THR A 79 2.99 -9.65 0.86
N GLY A 80 3.13 -10.24 2.06
CA GLY A 80 3.20 -11.68 2.26
C GLY A 80 4.49 -12.34 1.76
N GLN A 81 5.35 -11.59 1.06
CA GLN A 81 6.58 -12.07 0.40
C GLN A 81 7.70 -12.44 1.39
N ASN A 82 7.63 -11.98 2.63
CA ASN A 82 8.67 -12.22 3.64
C ASN A 82 8.60 -13.60 4.32
N ARG A 83 7.64 -14.46 3.97
CA ARG A 83 7.42 -15.75 4.65
C ARG A 83 8.38 -16.87 4.22
N ASP A 84 9.00 -16.75 3.05
CA ASP A 84 9.85 -17.80 2.46
C ASP A 84 11.35 -17.46 2.45
N GLU A 85 11.76 -16.39 3.14
CA GLU A 85 13.14 -15.90 3.13
C GLU A 85 14.03 -16.71 4.10
N THR A 86 14.97 -17.49 3.58
CA THR A 86 15.88 -18.32 4.40
C THR A 86 17.07 -17.56 4.97
N ALA A 87 17.39 -16.39 4.42
CA ALA A 87 18.53 -15.59 4.83
C ALA A 87 18.14 -14.66 5.99
N ILE A 88 18.37 -15.13 7.22
CA ILE A 88 18.16 -14.32 8.43
C ILE A 88 19.52 -13.79 8.89
N LEU A 89 19.68 -12.46 8.91
CA LEU A 89 20.87 -11.82 9.44
C LEU A 89 20.81 -11.82 10.98
N PHE A 90 21.91 -12.24 11.62
CA PHE A 90 22.00 -12.43 13.07
C PHE A 90 20.93 -13.39 13.66
N GLY A 91 20.30 -14.22 12.82
CA GLY A 91 19.30 -15.21 13.25
C GLY A 91 17.95 -14.63 13.69
N VAL A 92 17.74 -13.31 13.58
CA VAL A 92 16.50 -12.65 14.02
C VAL A 92 15.90 -11.71 12.96
N VAL A 93 16.70 -11.10 12.07
CA VAL A 93 16.22 -10.05 11.16
C VAL A 93 16.27 -10.52 9.70
N PRO A 94 15.20 -10.34 8.89
CA PRO A 94 15.22 -10.67 7.46
C PRO A 94 16.35 -9.92 6.75
N ALA A 95 17.16 -10.63 5.98
CA ALA A 95 18.30 -10.00 5.31
C ALA A 95 17.85 -8.99 4.24
N ARG A 96 16.68 -9.18 3.62
CA ARG A 96 16.10 -8.19 2.71
C ARG A 96 15.80 -6.87 3.40
N LEU A 97 15.21 -6.88 4.60
CA LEU A 97 15.00 -5.65 5.37
C LEU A 97 16.32 -4.90 5.58
N VAL A 98 17.37 -5.61 5.97
CA VAL A 98 18.69 -5.00 6.21
C VAL A 98 19.30 -4.45 4.92
N MET A 99 19.13 -5.16 3.80
CA MET A 99 19.58 -4.73 2.49
C MET A 99 18.83 -3.47 2.03
N THR A 100 17.50 -3.45 2.09
CA THR A 100 16.67 -2.30 1.73
C THR A 100 17.03 -1.08 2.57
N LEU A 101 17.12 -1.24 3.90
CA LEU A 101 17.52 -0.17 4.81
C LEU A 101 18.95 0.31 4.55
N GLY A 102 19.89 -0.61 4.34
CA GLY A 102 21.31 -0.28 4.11
C GLY A 102 21.55 0.41 2.77
N VAL A 103 20.97 -0.09 1.69
CA VAL A 103 21.05 0.50 0.35
C VAL A 103 20.38 1.87 0.34
N SER A 104 19.16 1.99 0.87
CA SER A 104 18.46 3.28 0.91
C SER A 104 19.21 4.32 1.76
N PHE A 105 19.81 3.93 2.90
CA PHE A 105 20.59 4.85 3.72
C PHE A 105 21.85 5.31 3.00
N LEU A 106 22.57 4.39 2.36
CA LEU A 106 23.77 4.70 1.59
C LEU A 106 23.45 5.66 0.44
N VAL A 107 22.35 5.41 -0.28
CA VAL A 107 21.86 6.29 -1.35
C VAL A 107 21.54 7.68 -0.82
N ALA A 108 20.77 7.78 0.26
CA ALA A 108 20.43 9.06 0.88
C ALA A 108 21.70 9.83 1.31
N ALA A 109 22.65 9.16 1.96
CA ALA A 109 23.91 9.76 2.39
C ALA A 109 24.77 10.26 1.22
N VAL A 110 24.89 9.46 0.15
CA VAL A 110 25.63 9.85 -1.06
C VAL A 110 24.95 11.03 -1.75
N LEU A 111 23.64 10.97 -1.95
CA LEU A 111 22.90 12.07 -2.59
C LEU A 111 23.01 13.36 -1.77
N MET A 112 22.78 13.30 -0.46
CA MET A 112 22.93 14.45 0.43
C MET A 112 24.35 15.03 0.40
N THR A 113 25.38 14.18 0.29
CA THR A 113 26.77 14.62 0.21
C THR A 113 27.08 15.27 -1.14
N VAL A 114 26.68 14.64 -2.24
CA VAL A 114 26.92 15.12 -3.61
C VAL A 114 26.22 16.46 -3.85
N TRP A 115 25.01 16.62 -3.33
CA TRP A 115 24.23 17.86 -3.45
C TRP A 115 24.62 18.93 -2.42
N GLY A 116 25.62 18.66 -1.57
CA GLY A 116 26.11 19.63 -0.56
C GLY A 116 25.12 19.89 0.58
N ARG A 117 24.10 19.06 0.75
CA ARG A 117 23.02 19.21 1.75
C ARG A 117 23.43 18.72 3.16
N VAL A 118 24.55 18.02 3.30
CA VAL A 118 25.12 17.60 4.60
C VAL A 118 25.92 18.69 5.34
N GLY A 119 26.04 19.90 4.78
CA GLY A 119 26.80 20.98 5.43
C GLY A 119 28.30 20.67 5.57
N GLY A 120 28.89 19.98 4.60
CA GLY A 120 30.33 19.68 4.58
C GLY A 120 30.81 18.70 5.65
N TRP A 121 29.92 18.00 6.35
CA TRP A 121 30.23 17.08 7.45
C TRP A 121 30.91 17.72 8.68
N GLU A 122 30.74 19.03 8.88
CA GLU A 122 31.30 19.75 10.03
C GLU A 122 30.74 19.23 11.37
N SER A 123 29.45 18.89 11.38
CA SER A 123 28.75 18.23 12.47
C SER A 123 28.22 16.86 11.98
N PRO A 124 28.93 15.75 12.24
CA PRO A 124 28.52 14.43 11.76
C PRO A 124 27.15 13.99 12.25
N LEU A 125 26.75 14.41 13.46
CA LEU A 125 25.46 14.04 14.05
C LEU A 125 24.30 14.79 13.39
N GLU A 126 24.47 16.07 13.09
CA GLU A 126 23.50 16.89 12.38
C GLU A 126 23.35 16.42 10.91
N ALA A 127 24.47 16.09 10.27
CA ALA A 127 24.47 15.46 8.95
C ALA A 127 23.69 14.14 8.96
N LEU A 128 23.87 13.30 9.99
CA LEU A 128 23.11 12.06 10.14
C LEU A 128 21.62 12.32 10.38
N ALA A 129 21.24 13.34 11.15
CA ALA A 129 19.84 13.70 11.35
C ALA A 129 19.17 14.13 10.03
N ARG A 130 19.84 14.95 9.24
CA ARG A 130 19.35 15.35 7.90
C ARG A 130 19.26 14.17 6.94
N ILE A 131 20.27 13.30 6.94
CA ILE A 131 20.23 12.06 6.15
C ILE A 131 19.07 11.18 6.61
N ASN A 132 18.77 11.11 7.91
CA ASN A 132 17.69 10.29 8.47
C ASN A 132 16.30 10.73 7.94
N VAL A 133 16.08 12.03 7.78
CA VAL A 133 14.84 12.57 7.19
C VAL A 133 14.66 12.06 5.76
N ILE A 134 15.67 12.23 4.89
CA ILE A 134 15.58 11.75 3.50
C ILE A 134 15.55 10.23 3.44
N TRP A 135 16.31 9.57 4.30
CA TRP A 135 16.36 8.12 4.36
C TRP A 135 15.00 7.52 4.66
N THR A 136 14.16 8.20 5.44
CA THR A 136 12.78 7.76 5.68
C THR A 136 12.02 7.57 4.38
N VAL A 137 12.16 8.51 3.47
CA VAL A 137 11.40 8.53 2.22
C VAL A 137 12.06 7.58 1.21
N GLY A 138 13.39 7.58 1.18
CA GLY A 138 14.18 6.65 0.37
C GLY A 138 13.98 5.19 0.77
N SER A 139 13.85 4.86 2.05
CA SER A 139 13.64 3.47 2.50
C SER A 139 12.23 2.98 2.19
N LEU A 140 11.22 3.86 2.36
CA LEU A 140 9.84 3.57 1.98
C LEU A 140 9.72 3.39 0.47
N GLY A 141 10.32 4.28 -0.31
CA GLY A 141 10.38 4.16 -1.77
C GLY A 141 11.13 2.91 -2.23
N ALA A 142 12.24 2.56 -1.57
CA ALA A 142 12.98 1.33 -1.83
C ALA A 142 12.15 0.07 -1.59
N ALA A 143 11.40 0.03 -0.49
CA ALA A 143 10.49 -1.06 -0.19
C ALA A 143 9.37 -1.17 -1.24
N LEU A 144 8.83 -0.05 -1.72
CA LEU A 144 7.81 -0.04 -2.77
C LEU A 144 8.37 -0.47 -4.14
N GLY A 145 9.57 0.00 -4.48
CA GLY A 145 10.24 -0.39 -5.73
C GLY A 145 10.50 -1.89 -5.82
N ASP A 146 10.86 -2.51 -4.70
CA ASP A 146 11.00 -3.98 -4.57
C ASP A 146 9.66 -4.69 -4.81
N ILE A 147 8.55 -4.14 -4.29
CA ILE A 147 7.20 -4.71 -4.49
C ILE A 147 6.79 -4.66 -5.97
N LEU A 148 6.92 -3.49 -6.60
CA LEU A 148 6.44 -3.26 -7.98
C LEU A 148 7.24 -4.04 -9.04
N ALA A 149 8.54 -4.24 -8.85
CA ALA A 149 9.39 -4.92 -9.81
C ALA A 149 9.09 -6.43 -9.94
N ASP A 150 8.37 -6.99 -8.97
CA ASP A 150 8.08 -8.41 -8.86
C ASP A 150 6.75 -8.81 -9.52
N ASP A 151 5.73 -7.94 -9.44
CA ASP A 151 4.44 -8.12 -10.13
C ASP A 151 4.63 -8.23 -11.66
N ASP A 152 5.47 -7.37 -12.23
CA ASP A 152 5.85 -7.44 -13.66
C ASP A 152 6.48 -8.81 -14.01
N THR A 153 7.21 -9.44 -13.07
CA THR A 153 7.87 -10.72 -13.30
C THR A 153 6.89 -11.90 -13.20
N GLN A 154 5.91 -11.84 -12.29
CA GLN A 154 4.85 -12.86 -12.17
C GLN A 154 3.86 -12.81 -13.34
N GLU A 155 3.51 -11.62 -13.84
CA GLU A 155 2.61 -11.48 -15.00
C GLU A 155 3.27 -12.05 -16.27
N ILE A 156 4.57 -11.82 -16.47
CA ILE A 156 5.34 -12.44 -17.58
C ILE A 156 5.44 -13.97 -17.43
N ALA A 157 5.65 -14.48 -16.21
CA ALA A 157 5.75 -15.91 -15.95
C ALA A 157 4.40 -16.64 -16.12
N SER A 158 3.29 -16.01 -15.71
CA SER A 158 1.94 -16.54 -15.89
C SER A 158 1.52 -16.57 -17.36
N HIS A 159 1.93 -15.58 -18.17
CA HIS A 159 1.75 -15.61 -19.63
C HIS A 159 2.58 -16.71 -20.33
N HIS A 160 3.78 -17.03 -19.83
CA HIS A 160 4.57 -18.16 -20.34
C HIS A 160 4.03 -19.53 -19.90
N THR A 161 3.50 -19.62 -18.68
CA THR A 161 2.96 -20.88 -18.11
C THR A 161 1.56 -21.19 -18.64
N ALA A 162 0.73 -20.19 -18.92
CA ALA A 162 -0.55 -20.37 -19.62
C ALA A 162 -0.37 -20.94 -21.05
N THR A 163 0.82 -20.77 -21.64
CA THR A 163 1.17 -21.32 -22.95
C THR A 163 1.80 -22.72 -22.86
N THR A 164 2.25 -23.15 -21.67
CA THR A 164 2.98 -24.43 -21.47
C THR A 164 2.31 -25.41 -20.51
N GLY A 165 1.24 -25.03 -19.81
CA GLY A 165 0.58 -25.83 -18.80
C GLY A 165 -0.91 -26.05 -19.05
N ARG A 166 -1.30 -26.85 -20.06
CA ARG A 166 -2.62 -27.49 -20.07
C ARG A 166 -2.52 -28.96 -20.45
N ALA A 167 -2.56 -29.79 -19.42
CA ALA A 167 -2.97 -31.20 -19.36
C ALA A 167 -2.36 -32.19 -20.38
N VAL A 168 -1.58 -33.13 -19.85
CA VAL A 168 -1.42 -34.48 -20.40
C VAL A 168 -2.80 -35.15 -20.38
N GLY A 169 -3.61 -34.89 -21.41
CA GLY A 169 -4.76 -35.71 -21.77
C GLY A 169 -4.30 -36.99 -22.47
N PRO A 170 -5.19 -37.97 -22.67
CA PRO A 170 -4.84 -39.21 -23.37
C PRO A 170 -4.22 -38.84 -24.73
N GLU A 171 -3.13 -39.51 -25.10
CA GLU A 171 -2.35 -39.21 -26.31
C GLU A 171 -3.28 -38.82 -27.47
N ARG A 172 -3.27 -37.52 -27.82
CA ARG A 172 -4.06 -37.04 -28.95
C ARG A 172 -3.61 -37.80 -30.19
N PRO A 173 -4.52 -38.40 -30.97
CA PRO A 173 -4.16 -39.09 -32.21
C PRO A 173 -3.33 -38.15 -33.09
N GLU A 174 -2.20 -38.63 -33.62
CA GLU A 174 -1.24 -37.85 -34.44
C GLU A 174 -1.90 -37.09 -35.61
N ALA A 175 -3.11 -37.50 -36.01
CA ALA A 175 -3.95 -36.84 -37.00
C ALA A 175 -4.37 -35.41 -36.63
N ILE A 176 -4.51 -35.08 -35.33
CA ILE A 176 -5.01 -33.76 -34.87
C ILE A 176 -3.89 -32.71 -34.82
N GLN A 177 -2.64 -33.13 -34.54
CA GLN A 177 -1.49 -32.21 -34.45
C GLN A 177 -1.05 -31.65 -35.81
N ARG A 178 -1.52 -32.23 -36.92
CA ARG A 178 -1.19 -31.78 -38.28
C ARG A 178 -2.26 -30.90 -38.92
N LEU A 179 -3.33 -30.59 -38.20
CA LEU A 179 -4.41 -29.74 -38.69
C LEU A 179 -4.03 -28.27 -38.53
N THR A 180 -4.26 -27.48 -39.57
CA THR A 180 -4.17 -26.01 -39.52
C THR A 180 -5.29 -25.47 -38.64
N ASP A 181 -5.08 -24.30 -38.00
CA ASP A 181 -6.01 -23.74 -37.01
C ASP A 181 -7.48 -23.70 -37.47
N GLY A 182 -7.75 -23.41 -38.75
CA GLY A 182 -9.09 -23.45 -39.32
C GLY A 182 -9.72 -24.85 -39.37
N ALA A 183 -8.93 -25.89 -39.66
CA ALA A 183 -9.41 -27.27 -39.72
C ALA A 183 -9.66 -27.86 -38.31
N LEU A 184 -8.97 -27.34 -37.29
CA LEU A 184 -9.20 -27.69 -35.89
C LEU A 184 -10.51 -27.10 -35.37
N VAL A 185 -10.80 -25.83 -35.70
CA VAL A 185 -12.08 -25.17 -35.37
C VAL A 185 -13.25 -25.92 -36.02
N ASP A 186 -13.15 -26.28 -37.30
CA ASP A 186 -14.21 -27.04 -37.98
C ASP A 186 -14.44 -28.45 -37.39
N ALA A 187 -13.41 -29.07 -36.83
CA ALA A 187 -13.53 -30.38 -36.17
C ALA A 187 -14.21 -30.28 -34.81
N LEU A 188 -13.85 -29.29 -34.01
CA LEU A 188 -14.50 -28.98 -32.73
C LEU A 188 -15.98 -28.62 -32.93
N GLN A 189 -16.28 -27.81 -33.94
CA GLN A 189 -17.65 -27.39 -34.23
C GLN A 189 -18.54 -28.57 -34.62
N ARG A 190 -17.99 -29.52 -35.41
CA ARG A 190 -18.68 -30.78 -35.75
C ARG A 190 -18.93 -31.67 -34.54
N GLU A 191 -17.98 -31.76 -33.60
CA GLU A 191 -18.14 -32.57 -32.39
C GLU A 191 -19.16 -31.96 -31.42
N PHE A 192 -19.24 -30.62 -31.34
CA PHE A 192 -20.30 -29.92 -30.62
C PHE A 192 -21.68 -30.07 -31.28
N ASP A 193 -21.76 -30.05 -32.62
CA ASP A 193 -23.01 -30.29 -33.35
C ASP A 193 -23.50 -31.75 -33.16
N ASP A 194 -22.59 -32.72 -33.11
CA ASP A 194 -22.91 -34.13 -32.89
C ASP A 194 -23.40 -34.37 -31.45
N LEU A 195 -22.77 -33.75 -30.45
CA LEU A 195 -23.23 -33.73 -29.06
C LEU A 195 -24.57 -33.01 -28.90
N GLY A 196 -24.78 -31.91 -29.62
CA GLY A 196 -26.05 -31.17 -29.68
C GLY A 196 -27.19 -31.96 -30.34
N SER A 197 -26.86 -32.96 -31.17
CA SER A 197 -27.83 -33.86 -31.78
C SER A 197 -28.17 -35.08 -30.88
N ALA A 198 -27.26 -35.45 -29.97
CA ALA A 198 -27.42 -36.59 -29.06
C ALA A 198 -28.21 -36.25 -27.78
N PHE A 199 -28.19 -35.01 -27.32
CA PHE A 199 -28.94 -34.54 -26.14
C PHE A 199 -30.09 -33.61 -26.57
N GLY A 200 -31.26 -34.21 -26.77
CA GLY A 200 -32.48 -33.54 -27.22
C GLY A 200 -33.19 -32.66 -26.18
N ASP A 201 -32.48 -31.97 -25.30
CA ASP A 201 -33.10 -30.99 -24.40
C ASP A 201 -32.30 -29.69 -24.31
N ARG A 202 -32.65 -28.75 -25.20
CA ARG A 202 -32.03 -27.41 -25.25
C ARG A 202 -32.25 -26.63 -23.95
N GLN A 203 -33.29 -26.94 -23.18
CA GLN A 203 -33.59 -26.25 -21.93
C GLN A 203 -32.62 -26.59 -20.80
N GLU A 204 -32.08 -27.81 -20.79
CA GLU A 204 -31.14 -28.24 -19.75
C GLU A 204 -29.72 -27.72 -20.03
N VAL A 205 -29.36 -27.60 -21.31
CA VAL A 205 -28.10 -26.95 -21.74
C VAL A 205 -28.16 -25.44 -21.51
N GLU A 206 -29.30 -24.78 -21.73
CA GLU A 206 -29.46 -23.35 -21.40
C GLU A 206 -29.43 -23.12 -19.89
N ARG A 207 -30.05 -24.01 -19.09
CA ARG A 207 -29.96 -23.96 -17.61
C ARG A 207 -28.57 -24.21 -17.09
N LEU A 208 -27.86 -25.21 -17.61
CA LEU A 208 -26.47 -25.48 -17.24
C LEU A 208 -25.56 -24.34 -17.69
N ARG A 209 -25.83 -23.71 -18.85
CA ARG A 209 -25.12 -22.51 -19.29
C ARG A 209 -25.39 -21.33 -18.35
N GLU A 210 -26.64 -21.04 -18.01
CA GLU A 210 -27.00 -19.98 -17.05
C GLU A 210 -26.40 -20.25 -15.68
N GLN A 211 -26.47 -21.48 -15.16
CA GLN A 211 -25.88 -21.85 -13.86
C GLN A 211 -24.35 -21.85 -13.88
N THR A 212 -23.72 -22.19 -15.00
CA THR A 212 -22.25 -22.16 -15.14
C THR A 212 -21.77 -20.73 -15.39
N VAL A 213 -22.55 -19.89 -16.06
CA VAL A 213 -22.26 -18.45 -16.23
C VAL A 213 -22.46 -17.73 -14.89
N ASP A 214 -23.54 -18.00 -14.16
CA ASP A 214 -23.73 -17.46 -12.81
C ASP A 214 -22.64 -17.96 -11.85
N ALA A 215 -22.29 -19.25 -11.85
CA ALA A 215 -21.22 -19.77 -11.00
C ALA A 215 -19.82 -19.28 -11.41
N ALA A 216 -19.55 -19.10 -12.71
CA ALA A 216 -18.28 -18.54 -13.20
C ALA A 216 -18.20 -17.01 -13.01
N LEU A 217 -19.33 -16.33 -12.89
CA LEU A 217 -19.40 -14.92 -12.49
C LEU A 217 -19.30 -14.77 -10.96
N ASP A 218 -19.77 -15.74 -10.17
CA ASP A 218 -19.65 -15.76 -8.71
C ASP A 218 -18.23 -16.13 -8.23
N ASP A 219 -17.52 -17.04 -8.94
CA ASP A 219 -16.11 -17.40 -8.64
C ASP A 219 -15.09 -16.38 -9.21
N GLY A 220 -15.51 -15.49 -10.12
CA GLY A 220 -14.60 -14.56 -10.83
C GLY A 220 -14.80 -13.07 -10.51
N PHE A 221 -15.96 -12.70 -9.95
CA PHE A 221 -16.31 -11.31 -9.60
C PHE A 221 -17.03 -11.22 -8.25
N GLY A 222 -16.75 -12.16 -7.34
CA GLY A 222 -17.29 -12.19 -5.99
C GLY A 222 -16.25 -11.77 -4.96
N ASP A 223 -16.13 -10.47 -4.69
CA ASP A 223 -15.78 -10.04 -3.33
C ASP A 223 -16.42 -8.69 -3.04
N ARG A 224 -17.67 -8.78 -2.56
CA ARG A 224 -18.43 -7.64 -2.07
C ARG A 224 -17.95 -7.34 -0.65
N ILE A 225 -17.04 -6.38 -0.48
CA ILE A 225 -16.53 -5.96 0.83
C ILE A 225 -17.70 -5.36 1.64
N GLN A 226 -18.25 -6.15 2.56
CA GLN A 226 -19.40 -5.78 3.39
C GLN A 226 -19.01 -5.16 4.75
N LYS A 227 -17.71 -5.04 5.06
CA LYS A 227 -17.19 -4.66 6.38
C LYS A 227 -15.85 -3.91 6.26
N TYR A 228 -15.60 -2.97 7.18
CA TYR A 228 -14.30 -2.27 7.29
C TYR A 228 -13.44 -3.02 8.31
N THR A 229 -12.36 -3.64 7.84
CA THR A 229 -11.53 -4.55 8.64
C THR A 229 -10.30 -3.82 9.22
N SER A 230 -9.64 -4.46 10.19
CA SER A 230 -8.37 -3.97 10.74
C SER A 230 -7.25 -3.93 9.68
N ARG A 231 -7.34 -4.77 8.65
CA ARG A 231 -6.45 -4.72 7.49
C ARG A 231 -6.68 -3.44 6.69
N ASP A 232 -7.92 -3.10 6.36
CA ASP A 232 -8.27 -1.87 5.63
C ASP A 232 -7.75 -0.61 6.34
N VAL A 233 -7.80 -0.60 7.68
CA VAL A 233 -7.17 0.46 8.50
C VAL A 233 -5.67 0.53 8.27
N ALA A 234 -4.98 -0.62 8.27
CA ALA A 234 -3.54 -0.68 8.08
C ALA A 234 -3.14 -0.27 6.65
N GLU A 235 -3.90 -0.66 5.63
CA GLU A 235 -3.64 -0.33 4.23
C GLU A 235 -3.86 1.16 3.95
N ALA A 236 -4.96 1.70 4.48
CA ALA A 236 -5.23 3.12 4.45
C ALA A 236 -4.14 3.92 5.21
N PHE A 237 -3.73 3.44 6.37
CA PHE A 237 -2.66 4.06 7.15
C PHE A 237 -1.36 4.12 6.36
N VAL A 238 -0.92 2.97 5.83
CA VAL A 238 0.31 2.85 5.03
C VAL A 238 0.27 3.76 3.81
N GLY A 239 -0.79 3.68 3.01
CA GLY A 239 -0.95 4.53 1.82
C GLY A 239 -0.93 6.01 2.17
N SER A 240 -1.55 6.41 3.28
CA SER A 240 -1.57 7.81 3.73
C SER A 240 -0.19 8.37 4.04
N ILE A 241 0.66 7.57 4.68
CA ILE A 241 2.03 7.94 5.05
C ILE A 241 2.84 8.24 3.79
N PHE A 242 2.78 7.34 2.80
CA PHE A 242 3.57 7.46 1.57
C PHE A 242 3.32 8.78 0.83
N PHE A 243 2.05 9.18 0.73
CA PHE A 243 1.68 10.40 0.02
C PHE A 243 1.83 11.65 0.90
N ALA A 244 1.74 11.54 2.23
CA ALA A 244 1.89 12.66 3.16
C ALA A 244 3.34 13.15 3.32
N ILE A 245 4.30 12.24 3.31
CA ILE A 245 5.71 12.55 3.60
C ILE A 245 6.30 13.61 2.64
N PRO A 246 6.13 13.53 1.31
CA PRO A 246 6.61 14.57 0.41
C PRO A 246 6.10 15.96 0.76
N PHE A 247 4.81 16.07 1.11
CA PHE A 247 4.17 17.32 1.48
C PHE A 247 4.62 17.85 2.83
N LEU A 248 4.93 16.97 3.79
CA LEU A 248 5.39 17.40 5.11
C LEU A 248 6.72 18.16 5.03
N VAL A 249 7.58 17.75 4.09
CA VAL A 249 8.88 18.37 3.80
C VAL A 249 8.75 19.63 2.93
N GLU A 250 7.61 19.81 2.25
CA GLU A 250 7.34 20.99 1.44
C GLU A 250 6.82 22.16 2.29
N ASP A 251 7.41 23.34 2.13
CA ASP A 251 6.99 24.54 2.88
C ASP A 251 5.63 25.10 2.44
N GLY A 252 5.13 24.73 1.26
CA GLY A 252 3.84 25.17 0.73
C GLY A 252 2.63 24.81 1.61
N VAL A 253 2.76 23.83 2.51
CA VAL A 253 1.73 23.49 3.51
C VAL A 253 1.36 24.68 4.39
N PHE A 254 2.33 25.53 4.72
CA PHE A 254 2.17 26.64 5.65
C PHE A 254 1.41 27.79 4.99
N ASP A 255 1.78 28.12 3.75
CA ASP A 255 1.12 29.15 2.95
C ASP A 255 -0.33 28.78 2.64
N VAL A 256 -0.58 27.52 2.30
CA VAL A 256 -1.95 27.03 2.03
C VAL A 256 -2.80 27.03 3.30
N ALA A 257 -2.21 26.69 4.45
CA ALA A 257 -2.91 26.75 5.73
C ALA A 257 -3.27 28.18 6.13
N GLU A 258 -2.37 29.15 5.90
CA GLU A 258 -2.67 30.57 6.11
C GLU A 258 -3.80 31.02 5.18
N PHE A 259 -3.77 30.61 3.91
CA PHE A 259 -4.85 30.87 2.97
C PHE A 259 -6.20 30.30 3.46
N PHE A 260 -6.22 29.09 4.02
CA PHE A 260 -7.45 28.49 4.58
C PHE A 260 -8.06 29.31 5.71
N LEU A 261 -7.22 29.99 6.49
CA LEU A 261 -7.64 30.82 7.61
C LEU A 261 -7.87 32.28 7.24
N SER A 262 -7.43 32.71 6.05
CA SER A 262 -7.52 34.11 5.59
C SER A 262 -8.96 34.61 5.39
N PHE A 263 -9.86 33.73 4.97
CA PHE A 263 -11.26 34.08 4.69
C PHE A 263 -12.19 33.45 5.72
N GLN A 264 -12.69 34.30 6.62
CA GLN A 264 -13.57 33.91 7.73
C GLN A 264 -14.91 34.61 7.61
N VAL A 265 -15.99 33.84 7.76
CA VAL A 265 -17.35 34.38 7.92
C VAL A 265 -17.75 34.16 9.38
N GLY A 266 -17.69 35.24 10.17
CA GLY A 266 -17.81 35.14 11.62
C GLY A 266 -16.59 34.42 12.22
N SER A 267 -16.82 33.38 13.03
CA SER A 267 -15.77 32.53 13.60
C SER A 267 -15.42 31.31 12.73
N PHE A 268 -15.98 31.23 11.51
CA PHE A 268 -15.90 30.03 10.68
C PHE A 268 -14.93 30.23 9.51
N PRO A 269 -13.79 29.48 9.45
CA PRO A 269 -12.88 29.53 8.32
C PRO A 269 -13.48 28.77 7.13
N VAL A 270 -13.95 29.52 6.13
CA VAL A 270 -14.76 28.95 5.03
C VAL A 270 -13.91 28.04 4.15
N PHE A 271 -12.69 28.47 3.79
CA PHE A 271 -11.81 27.67 2.93
C PHE A 271 -11.33 26.38 3.60
N PHE A 272 -11.08 26.41 4.91
CA PHE A 272 -10.80 25.20 5.67
C PHE A 272 -11.95 24.17 5.58
N PHE A 273 -13.19 24.63 5.74
CA PHE A 273 -14.36 23.76 5.59
C PHE A 273 -14.53 23.25 4.16
N VAL A 274 -14.32 24.10 3.16
CA VAL A 274 -14.35 23.70 1.75
C VAL A 274 -13.31 22.60 1.48
N ASN A 275 -12.07 22.73 2.00
CA ASN A 275 -11.06 21.69 1.91
C ASN A 275 -11.54 20.38 2.57
N THR A 276 -12.11 20.45 3.77
CA THR A 276 -12.65 19.27 4.45
C THR A 276 -13.72 18.56 3.63
N VAL A 277 -14.69 19.32 3.09
CA VAL A 277 -15.74 18.76 2.22
C VAL A 277 -15.15 18.18 0.95
N PHE A 278 -14.17 18.86 0.34
CA PHE A 278 -13.47 18.39 -0.84
C PHE A 278 -12.77 17.06 -0.60
N VAL A 279 -12.03 16.91 0.51
CA VAL A 279 -11.35 15.66 0.87
C VAL A 279 -12.36 14.52 1.07
N LEU A 280 -13.44 14.76 1.82
CA LEU A 280 -14.47 13.74 2.03
C LEU A 280 -15.18 13.34 0.73
N ALA A 281 -15.48 14.30 -0.14
CA ALA A 281 -16.06 14.06 -1.45
C ALA A 281 -15.10 13.27 -2.36
N MET A 282 -13.80 13.52 -2.24
CA MET A 282 -12.76 12.81 -2.97
C MET A 282 -12.61 11.37 -2.51
N ILE A 283 -12.54 11.12 -1.19
CA ILE A 283 -12.53 9.76 -0.63
C ILE A 283 -13.76 8.99 -1.11
N LEU A 284 -14.94 9.64 -1.03
CA LEU A 284 -16.18 9.06 -1.52
C LEU A 284 -16.09 8.73 -3.03
N ALA A 285 -15.57 9.64 -3.85
CA ALA A 285 -15.40 9.41 -5.28
C ALA A 285 -14.40 8.26 -5.57
N LEU A 286 -13.27 8.19 -4.87
CA LEU A 286 -12.29 7.13 -5.09
C LEU A 286 -12.86 5.77 -4.69
N VAL A 287 -13.44 5.68 -3.50
CA VAL A 287 -13.91 4.40 -2.94
C VAL A 287 -15.19 3.91 -3.62
N TYR A 288 -16.12 4.80 -3.99
CA TYR A 288 -17.44 4.42 -4.50
C TYR A 288 -17.64 4.66 -6.00
N TRP A 289 -16.90 5.58 -6.63
CA TRP A 289 -17.02 5.87 -8.06
C TRP A 289 -15.89 5.26 -8.88
N ALA A 290 -14.64 5.36 -8.43
CA ALA A 290 -13.48 4.85 -9.15
C ALA A 290 -13.15 3.38 -8.80
N GLY A 291 -13.60 2.88 -7.65
CA GLY A 291 -13.41 1.50 -7.22
C GLY A 291 -14.29 0.51 -8.01
N PRO A 292 -13.76 -0.63 -8.45
CA PRO A 292 -14.53 -1.63 -9.19
C PRO A 292 -15.34 -2.54 -8.25
N GLN A 293 -16.32 -2.02 -7.49
CA GLN A 293 -17.16 -2.87 -6.61
C GLN A 293 -18.59 -2.37 -6.42
N ASP A 294 -19.54 -3.32 -6.37
CA ASP A 294 -20.91 -3.15 -5.86
C ASP A 294 -20.87 -2.86 -4.34
N VAL A 295 -20.63 -1.60 -3.94
CA VAL A 295 -20.55 -1.25 -2.52
C VAL A 295 -21.93 -1.17 -1.88
N GLN A 296 -22.33 -2.21 -1.17
CA GLN A 296 -23.51 -2.17 -0.31
C GLN A 296 -23.19 -1.42 0.99
N ILE A 297 -23.92 -0.33 1.26
CA ILE A 297 -23.76 0.46 2.49
C ILE A 297 -24.29 -0.38 3.67
N ASN A 298 -23.40 -1.07 4.37
CA ASN A 298 -23.76 -1.82 5.56
C ASN A 298 -23.70 -0.90 6.80
N ARG A 299 -24.84 -0.72 7.48
CA ARG A 299 -25.00 0.05 8.73
C ARG A 299 -24.37 1.46 8.72
N PRO A 300 -24.87 2.41 7.91
CA PRO A 300 -24.31 3.76 7.85
C PRO A 300 -24.38 4.49 9.19
N ILE A 301 -23.37 5.32 9.46
CA ILE A 301 -23.37 6.23 10.62
C ILE A 301 -24.45 7.29 10.37
N LEU A 302 -25.32 7.50 11.36
CA LEU A 302 -26.49 8.39 11.27
C LEU A 302 -27.47 8.07 10.12
N GLY A 303 -27.37 6.89 9.49
CA GLY A 303 -28.26 6.46 8.41
C GLY A 303 -27.79 6.82 6.99
N PHE A 304 -26.78 7.69 6.82
CA PHE A 304 -26.34 8.17 5.50
C PHE A 304 -24.83 8.22 5.26
N ILE A 305 -23.98 8.25 6.30
CA ILE A 305 -22.52 8.34 6.12
C ILE A 305 -21.91 6.93 6.11
N PRO A 306 -21.20 6.52 5.04
CA PRO A 306 -20.53 5.23 5.03
C PRO A 306 -19.38 5.18 6.06
N ARG A 307 -19.33 4.12 6.87
CA ARG A 307 -18.30 3.95 7.91
C ARG A 307 -16.89 3.93 7.34
N ARG A 308 -16.71 3.28 6.18
CA ARG A 308 -15.44 3.17 5.46
C ARG A 308 -14.83 4.54 5.18
N VAL A 309 -15.63 5.49 4.67
CA VAL A 309 -15.19 6.88 4.42
C VAL A 309 -14.71 7.56 5.70
N VAL A 310 -15.42 7.34 6.82
CA VAL A 310 -15.05 7.91 8.12
C VAL A 310 -13.77 7.27 8.66
N GLY A 311 -13.61 5.95 8.50
CA GLY A 311 -12.40 5.21 8.88
C GLY A 311 -11.17 5.74 8.15
N ILE A 312 -11.24 5.78 6.81
CA ILE A 312 -10.15 6.31 5.97
C ILE A 312 -9.81 7.75 6.34
N ALA A 313 -10.83 8.62 6.42
CA ALA A 313 -10.66 10.03 6.76
C ALA A 313 -10.01 10.23 8.13
N LEU A 314 -10.46 9.48 9.14
CA LEU A 314 -9.94 9.60 10.51
C LEU A 314 -8.52 9.06 10.61
N VAL A 315 -8.25 7.89 10.04
CA VAL A 315 -6.93 7.27 10.05
C VAL A 315 -5.92 8.16 9.34
N SER A 316 -6.24 8.66 8.14
CA SER A 316 -5.34 9.56 7.41
C SER A 316 -5.13 10.90 8.14
N PHE A 317 -6.16 11.44 8.79
CA PHE A 317 -6.05 12.69 9.55
C PHE A 317 -5.15 12.54 10.78
N LEU A 318 -5.38 11.48 11.57
CA LEU A 318 -4.56 11.17 12.74
C LEU A 318 -3.12 10.89 12.35
N THR A 319 -2.91 10.20 11.23
CA THR A 319 -1.58 9.91 10.70
C THR A 319 -0.86 11.17 10.28
N ALA A 320 -1.52 12.06 9.52
CA ALA A 320 -0.96 13.36 9.16
C ALA A 320 -0.60 14.18 10.40
N GLY A 321 -1.51 14.28 11.38
CA GLY A 321 -1.27 14.99 12.63
C GLY A 321 -0.11 14.41 13.45
N ALA A 322 -0.02 13.08 13.54
CA ALA A 322 1.04 12.39 14.24
C ALA A 322 2.40 12.61 13.57
N LEU A 323 2.49 12.45 12.24
CA LEU A 323 3.71 12.69 11.49
C LEU A 323 4.16 14.14 11.59
N MET A 324 3.25 15.10 11.38
CA MET A 324 3.58 16.52 11.49
C MET A 324 4.04 16.90 12.90
N THR A 325 3.48 16.28 13.95
CA THR A 325 3.93 16.49 15.32
C THR A 325 5.30 15.87 15.56
N MET A 326 5.51 14.63 15.11
CA MET A 326 6.77 13.91 15.25
C MET A 326 7.94 14.64 14.58
N TRP A 327 7.68 15.32 13.47
CA TRP A 327 8.67 16.05 12.68
C TRP A 327 8.70 17.56 13.00
N GLY A 328 8.02 18.00 14.05
CA GLY A 328 8.09 19.40 14.51
C GLY A 328 7.43 20.42 13.59
N ARG A 329 6.56 20.00 12.67
CA ARG A 329 5.87 20.88 11.70
C ARG A 329 4.59 21.51 12.28
N VAL A 330 4.18 21.11 13.48
CA VAL A 330 2.99 21.62 14.17
C VAL A 330 3.37 22.30 15.47
N GLU A 331 2.93 23.54 15.60
CA GLU A 331 3.00 24.32 16.83
C GLU A 331 1.63 24.23 17.54
N TRP A 332 1.59 23.52 18.66
CA TRP A 332 0.34 23.22 19.37
C TRP A 332 -0.17 24.38 20.22
N SER A 333 0.62 25.43 20.44
CA SER A 333 0.14 26.66 21.10
C SER A 333 -0.93 27.41 20.28
N GLU A 334 -0.99 27.18 18.96
CA GLU A 334 -2.01 27.72 18.06
C GLU A 334 -2.83 26.59 17.40
N PRO A 335 -3.79 25.99 18.12
CA PRO A 335 -4.45 24.75 17.68
C PRO A 335 -5.24 24.90 16.38
N VAL A 336 -5.76 26.09 16.08
CA VAL A 336 -6.50 26.34 14.82
C VAL A 336 -5.55 26.33 13.63
N VAL A 337 -4.37 26.93 13.77
CA VAL A 337 -3.33 26.94 12.74
C VAL A 337 -2.75 25.53 12.56
N ALA A 338 -2.53 24.82 13.65
CA ALA A 338 -2.13 23.41 13.63
C ALA A 338 -3.11 22.56 12.81
N LEU A 339 -4.42 22.66 13.09
CA LEU A 339 -5.45 21.92 12.35
C LEU A 339 -5.50 22.31 10.87
N ALA A 340 -5.33 23.60 10.55
CA ALA A 340 -5.27 24.06 9.16
C ALA A 340 -4.09 23.42 8.41
N ARG A 341 -2.90 23.41 9.00
CA ARG A 341 -1.70 22.76 8.43
C ARG A 341 -1.87 21.26 8.27
N ILE A 342 -2.36 20.58 9.30
CA ILE A 342 -2.68 19.15 9.26
C ILE A 342 -3.68 18.86 8.14
N SER A 343 -4.68 19.73 7.92
CA SER A 343 -5.68 19.52 6.88
C SER A 343 -5.13 19.54 5.45
N VAL A 344 -4.02 20.27 5.20
CA VAL A 344 -3.37 20.30 3.88
C VAL A 344 -2.68 18.96 3.62
N VAL A 345 -1.90 18.48 4.59
CA VAL A 345 -1.23 17.17 4.49
C VAL A 345 -2.27 16.04 4.47
N TRP A 346 -3.32 16.17 5.28
CA TRP A 346 -4.44 15.23 5.32
C TRP A 346 -5.13 15.07 3.97
N THR A 347 -5.24 16.13 3.17
CA THR A 347 -5.80 16.04 1.82
C THR A 347 -5.07 14.98 1.02
N VAL A 348 -3.74 15.06 0.96
CA VAL A 348 -2.89 14.14 0.20
C VAL A 348 -2.82 12.76 0.86
N ALA A 349 -2.68 12.73 2.19
CA ALA A 349 -2.72 11.51 2.99
C ALA A 349 -4.02 10.71 2.74
N SER A 350 -5.14 11.39 2.56
CA SER A 350 -6.44 10.75 2.29
C SER A 350 -6.52 10.11 0.92
N PHE A 351 -5.84 10.64 -0.10
CA PHE A 351 -5.72 9.96 -1.38
C PHE A 351 -4.93 8.66 -1.23
N GLY A 352 -3.78 8.74 -0.58
CA GLY A 352 -2.97 7.56 -0.29
C GLY A 352 -3.74 6.53 0.50
N ALA A 353 -4.50 6.96 1.51
CA ALA A 353 -5.34 6.11 2.32
C ALA A 353 -6.44 5.42 1.51
N SER A 354 -7.10 6.18 0.64
CA SER A 354 -8.16 5.65 -0.21
C SER A 354 -7.60 4.67 -1.24
N LEU A 355 -6.43 4.95 -1.82
CA LEU A 355 -5.77 4.05 -2.76
C LEU A 355 -5.29 2.77 -2.08
N GLY A 356 -4.66 2.88 -0.91
CA GLY A 356 -4.24 1.73 -0.11
C GLY A 356 -5.40 0.80 0.20
N ASP A 357 -6.54 1.37 0.60
CA ASP A 357 -7.79 0.65 0.87
C ASP A 357 -8.47 0.03 -0.37
N ILE A 358 -8.13 0.48 -1.59
CA ILE A 358 -8.69 -0.06 -2.85
C ILE A 358 -7.82 -1.19 -3.42
N LEU A 359 -6.55 -1.30 -3.01
CA LEU A 359 -5.63 -2.29 -3.58
C LEU A 359 -6.06 -3.73 -3.23
N PRO A 360 -5.94 -4.69 -4.17
CA PRO A 360 -6.45 -6.03 -3.99
C PRO A 360 -5.64 -6.80 -2.94
N GLY A 361 -6.31 -7.18 -1.85
CA GLY A 361 -5.86 -8.15 -0.88
C GLY A 361 -7.04 -8.94 -0.38
N GLU A 362 -7.00 -10.27 -0.50
CA GLU A 362 -8.10 -11.15 -0.05
C GLU A 362 -8.47 -10.84 1.41
N SER A 363 -9.71 -10.36 1.61
CA SER A 363 -10.21 -9.84 2.88
C SER A 363 -11.02 -10.92 3.60
N SER A 364 -10.34 -11.68 4.48
CA SER A 364 -10.99 -12.54 5.48
C SER A 364 -10.72 -12.05 6.92
N GLY A 365 -10.63 -10.74 7.13
CA GLY A 365 -10.36 -10.13 8.44
C GLY A 365 -11.60 -9.99 9.33
N ASP A 366 -11.39 -9.96 10.65
CA ASP A 366 -12.44 -9.71 11.65
C ASP A 366 -12.96 -8.26 11.58
N ASP A 367 -14.26 -8.08 11.86
CA ASP A 367 -14.93 -6.79 11.87
C ASP A 367 -14.49 -5.98 13.09
N ILE A 368 -13.99 -4.75 12.89
CA ILE A 368 -13.59 -3.84 13.99
C ILE A 368 -14.75 -3.64 14.99
N ASN A 369 -16.00 -3.77 14.54
CA ASN A 369 -17.16 -3.64 15.42
C ASN A 369 -17.32 -4.82 16.41
N ASP A 370 -16.91 -6.03 16.04
CA ASP A 370 -17.02 -7.19 16.94
C ASP A 370 -16.03 -7.03 18.12
N ASP A 371 -14.86 -6.45 17.86
CA ASP A 371 -13.88 -6.08 18.88
C ASP A 371 -14.33 -4.92 19.78
N LEU A 372 -14.93 -3.88 19.20
CA LEU A 372 -15.46 -2.73 19.97
C LEU A 372 -16.64 -3.12 20.87
N VAL A 373 -17.50 -4.04 20.41
CA VAL A 373 -18.59 -4.59 21.24
C VAL A 373 -18.03 -5.50 22.34
N ALA A 374 -16.99 -6.28 22.06
CA ALA A 374 -16.32 -7.11 23.07
C ALA A 374 -15.66 -6.25 24.17
N LEU A 375 -15.06 -5.11 23.81
CA LEU A 375 -14.50 -4.15 24.76
C LEU A 375 -15.58 -3.46 25.61
N GLY A 376 -16.73 -3.11 25.01
CA GLY A 376 -17.85 -2.52 25.75
C GLY A 376 -18.57 -3.49 26.71
N ASN A 377 -18.55 -4.80 26.42
CA ASN A 377 -19.17 -5.82 27.27
C ASN A 377 -18.25 -6.30 28.42
N GLN A 378 -16.95 -6.01 28.39
CA GLN A 378 -16.04 -6.34 29.49
C GLN A 378 -16.24 -5.46 30.73
N ASP A 379 -16.85 -4.28 30.57
CA ASP A 379 -17.16 -3.37 31.67
C ASP A 379 -18.42 -3.77 32.48
N ASP A 380 -19.19 -4.78 32.02
CA ASP A 380 -20.49 -5.18 32.61
C ASP A 380 -20.43 -6.52 33.39
N HIS A 381 -19.24 -7.08 33.60
CA HIS A 381 -19.02 -8.32 34.38
C HIS A 381 -18.19 -8.11 35.66
N GLY A 382 -18.10 -6.86 36.11
CA GLY A 382 -17.49 -6.47 37.38
C GLY A 382 -18.49 -5.96 38.41
N GLU A 383 -19.50 -6.76 38.79
CA GLU A 383 -20.22 -6.61 40.06
C GLU A 383 -20.36 -7.95 40.79
#